data_AF-A0A2V9RWB2-F1
#
_entry.id   AF-A0A2V9RWB2-F1
#
_cell.length_a   1.000
_cell.length_b   1.000
_cell.length_c   1.000
_cell.angle_alpha   90.00
_cell.angle_beta   90.00
_cell.angle_gamma   90.00
#
_symmetry.space_group_name_H-M   'P 1'
#
loop_
_entity.id
_entity.type
_entity.pdbx_description
1 polymer ?
#
loop_
_entity_poly.entity_id
_entity_poly.type
_entity_poly.pdbx_seq_one_letter_code
_entity_poly.pdbx_strand_id
1 'polypeptide(L)'
;MRKGGAEKDNTGRGRFTTAVFVYDPEHDHYVCPGEKHLRYEGRLKHKSGNFFYRYEVRASDCQNCPLKPQCCPGNQHRGRGLLRTKETAARIAFRQKMATPEAQKQYRRRSRVIEFCHAWIKSKLGLRQFHLRGLVKVQMEMLWACLTYNLQQWIRLRKLQAAPTAG
;
A
#
# COMPACT_ATOMS: atom_id res chain seq x y z
N MET A 1 1.00 -7.21 -10.65
CA MET A 1 1.48 -7.66 -9.33
C MET A 1 2.47 -6.64 -8.77
N ARG A 2 2.12 -5.91 -7.69
CA ARG A 2 3.09 -5.07 -6.95
C ARG A 2 3.35 -5.77 -5.63
N LYS A 3 4.58 -6.25 -5.47
CA LYS A 3 5.11 -6.88 -4.24
C LYS A 3 4.88 -5.92 -3.07
N GLY A 4 4.35 -6.43 -1.96
CA GLY A 4 4.16 -5.66 -0.73
C GLY A 4 5.49 -5.04 -0.31
N GLY A 5 5.47 -3.74 -0.02
CA GLY A 5 6.63 -2.98 0.48
C GLY A 5 7.92 -3.27 -0.27
N ALA A 6 8.10 -2.66 -1.45
CA ALA A 6 9.45 -2.49 -1.99
C ALA A 6 10.23 -1.58 -1.03
N GLU A 7 10.84 -2.20 -0.03
CA GLU A 7 12.01 -1.68 0.65
C GLU A 7 13.01 -1.35 -0.45
N LYS A 8 13.56 -0.13 -0.44
CA LYS A 8 14.36 0.39 -1.55
C LYS A 8 15.57 -0.52 -1.77
N ASP A 9 15.46 -1.40 -2.76
CA ASP A 9 16.50 -2.32 -3.18
C ASP A 9 17.67 -1.52 -3.74
N ASN A 10 18.78 -1.47 -2.99
CA ASN A 10 20.04 -0.90 -3.45
C ASN A 10 20.83 -2.01 -4.15
N THR A 11 20.29 -2.52 -5.27
CA THR A 11 20.75 -3.71 -6.00
C THR A 11 22.17 -3.57 -6.59
N GLY A 12 22.78 -2.38 -6.52
CA GLY A 12 24.08 -2.10 -7.11
C GLY A 12 25.33 -2.49 -6.30
N ARG A 13 25.23 -3.13 -5.11
CA ARG A 13 26.40 -3.37 -4.25
C ARG A 13 26.59 -4.79 -3.70
N GLY A 14 25.93 -5.81 -4.26
CA GLY A 14 26.10 -7.21 -3.82
C GLY A 14 25.76 -7.46 -2.34
N ARG A 15 24.90 -6.62 -1.76
CA ARG A 15 24.49 -6.70 -0.35
C ARG A 15 23.30 -7.64 -0.18
N PHE A 16 23.24 -8.31 0.96
CA PHE A 16 22.06 -9.10 1.31
C PHE A 16 20.82 -8.23 1.49
N THR A 17 19.81 -8.50 0.66
CA THR A 17 18.48 -7.91 0.74
C THR A 17 17.63 -8.64 1.77
N THR A 18 16.43 -8.16 2.04
CA THR A 18 15.51 -8.82 2.99
C THR A 18 14.99 -10.17 2.49
N ALA A 19 15.15 -10.47 1.20
CA ALA A 19 14.73 -11.73 0.59
C ALA A 19 15.52 -12.96 1.06
N VAL A 20 16.77 -12.79 1.51
CA VAL A 20 17.58 -13.91 2.03
C VAL A 20 17.32 -14.24 3.49
N PHE A 21 16.41 -13.50 4.14
CA PHE A 21 16.01 -13.75 5.52
C PHE A 21 14.66 -14.45 5.53
N VAL A 22 14.60 -15.63 6.12
CA VAL A 22 13.39 -16.45 6.16
C VAL A 22 12.65 -16.16 7.46
N TYR A 23 11.36 -15.86 7.37
CA TYR A 23 10.53 -15.69 8.57
C TYR A 23 10.00 -17.04 9.04
N ASP A 24 10.24 -17.37 10.30
CA ASP A 24 9.63 -18.51 10.99
C ASP A 24 8.39 -18.03 11.76
N PRO A 25 7.17 -18.40 11.33
CA PRO A 25 5.93 -18.02 12.00
C PRO A 25 5.71 -18.69 13.36
N GLU A 26 6.26 -19.88 13.59
CA GLU A 26 6.01 -20.66 14.81
C GLU A 26 6.69 -20.02 16.02
N HIS A 27 7.90 -19.51 15.79
CA HIS A 27 8.76 -18.95 16.84
C HIS A 27 8.90 -17.41 16.76
N ASP A 28 8.14 -16.76 15.86
CA ASP A 28 8.15 -15.31 15.59
C ASP A 28 9.56 -14.71 15.49
N HIS A 29 10.39 -15.24 14.61
CA HIS A 29 11.74 -14.71 14.35
C HIS A 29 12.10 -14.82 12.86
N TYR A 30 13.18 -14.14 12.46
CA TYR A 30 13.78 -14.36 11.15
C TYR A 30 15.09 -15.13 11.28
N VAL A 31 15.39 -15.99 10.31
CA VAL A 31 16.67 -16.68 10.20
C VAL A 31 17.49 -16.03 9.09
N CYS A 32 18.73 -15.65 9.41
CA CYS A 32 19.66 -15.09 8.42
C CYS A 32 20.45 -16.20 7.70
N PRO A 33 21.14 -15.88 6.57
CA PRO A 33 21.97 -16.86 5.86
C PRO A 33 23.13 -17.44 6.68
N GLY A 34 23.49 -16.81 7.79
CA GLY A 34 24.48 -17.33 8.75
C GLY A 34 23.85 -18.09 9.93
N GLU A 35 22.60 -18.55 9.77
CA GLU A 35 21.86 -19.38 10.74
C GLU A 35 21.65 -18.72 12.10
N LYS A 36 21.66 -17.38 12.15
CA LYS A 36 21.36 -16.61 13.37
C LYS A 36 19.92 -16.11 13.35
N HIS A 37 19.31 -16.11 14.53
CA HIS A 37 17.90 -15.73 14.70
C HIS A 37 17.80 -14.23 15.03
N LEU A 38 16.98 -13.50 14.27
CA LEU A 38 16.59 -12.14 14.53
C LEU A 38 15.33 -12.15 15.38
N ARG A 39 15.45 -11.72 16.64
CA ARG A 39 14.35 -11.72 17.60
C ARG A 39 13.57 -10.42 17.53
N TYR A 40 12.30 -10.48 17.91
CA TYR A 40 11.46 -9.29 18.00
C TYR A 40 11.98 -8.32 19.08
N GLU A 41 12.28 -7.10 18.68
CA GLU A 41 12.81 -6.02 19.53
C GLU A 41 11.78 -4.93 19.84
N GLY A 42 10.60 -4.99 19.22
CA GLY A 42 9.52 -4.04 19.46
C GLY A 42 8.91 -3.44 18.19
N ARG A 43 7.97 -2.52 18.40
CA ARG A 43 7.24 -1.84 17.32
C ARG A 43 7.63 -0.38 17.19
N LEU A 44 7.79 0.08 15.96
CA LEU A 44 8.06 1.47 15.61
C LEU A 44 6.83 2.07 14.93
N LYS A 45 6.38 3.23 15.40
CA LYS A 45 5.30 3.97 14.76
C LYS A 45 5.84 4.72 13.55
N HIS A 46 5.31 4.42 12.38
CA HIS A 46 5.62 5.14 11.15
C HIS A 46 4.82 6.46 11.10
N LYS A 47 5.38 7.47 10.41
CA LYS A 47 4.71 8.77 10.20
C LYS A 47 3.33 8.63 9.54
N SER A 48 3.13 7.59 8.73
CA SER A 48 1.84 7.30 8.09
C SER A 48 0.80 6.64 9.02
N GLY A 49 1.08 6.51 10.33
CA GLY A 49 0.21 5.84 11.29
C GLY A 49 0.29 4.31 11.31
N ASN A 50 1.06 3.70 10.40
CA ASN A 50 1.31 2.25 10.41
C ASN A 50 2.37 1.89 11.46
N PHE A 51 2.41 0.63 11.88
CA PHE A 51 3.48 0.10 12.73
C PHE A 51 4.43 -0.79 11.94
N PHE A 52 5.73 -0.66 12.22
CA PHE A 52 6.74 -1.64 11.83
C PHE A 52 7.12 -2.47 13.05
N TYR A 53 7.42 -3.74 12.82
CA TYR A 53 7.92 -4.67 13.81
C TYR A 53 9.41 -4.86 13.53
N ARG A 54 10.25 -4.52 14.51
CA ARG A 54 11.70 -4.62 14.40
C ARG A 54 12.15 -6.00 14.87
N TYR A 55 12.96 -6.65 14.06
CA TYR A 55 13.64 -7.89 14.41
C TYR A 55 15.14 -7.68 14.29
N GLU A 56 15.95 -8.11 15.26
CA GLU A 56 17.40 -7.87 15.26
C GLU A 56 18.18 -9.08 15.76
N VAL A 57 19.34 -9.34 15.14
CA VAL A 57 20.34 -10.28 15.70
C VAL A 57 21.09 -9.58 16.83
N ARG A 58 21.52 -10.33 17.85
CA ARG A 58 22.47 -9.79 18.83
C ARG A 58 23.75 -9.31 18.15
N ALA A 59 24.30 -8.19 18.64
CA ALA A 59 25.51 -7.62 18.08
C ALA A 59 26.70 -8.60 18.14
N SER A 60 26.82 -9.37 19.23
CA SER A 60 27.87 -10.38 19.42
C SER A 60 27.93 -11.42 18.30
N ASP A 61 26.77 -11.87 17.82
CA ASP A 61 26.69 -12.89 16.77
C ASP A 61 27.08 -12.35 15.39
N CYS A 62 26.92 -11.03 15.18
CA CYS A 62 27.32 -10.36 13.94
C CYS A 62 28.75 -9.81 13.98
N GLN A 63 29.39 -9.68 15.16
CA GLN A 63 30.72 -9.09 15.27
C GLN A 63 31.79 -9.90 14.53
N ASN A 64 31.77 -11.22 14.72
CA ASN A 64 32.72 -12.17 14.12
C ASN A 64 32.12 -12.97 12.94
N CYS A 65 31.01 -12.50 12.37
CA CYS A 65 30.35 -13.22 11.29
C CYS A 65 31.09 -13.03 9.96
N PRO A 66 31.44 -14.10 9.22
CA PRO A 66 32.15 -14.00 7.94
C PRO A 66 31.31 -13.28 6.86
N LEU A 67 29.98 -13.31 7.01
CA LEU A 67 29.05 -12.67 6.09
C LEU A 67 28.83 -11.18 6.39
N LYS A 68 29.42 -10.62 7.46
CA LYS A 68 29.25 -9.22 7.88
C LYS A 68 29.55 -8.19 6.77
N PRO A 69 30.59 -8.34 5.92
CA PRO A 69 30.88 -7.39 4.85
C PRO A 69 29.75 -7.27 3.80
N GLN A 70 29.05 -8.38 3.54
CA GLN A 70 27.92 -8.41 2.59
C GLN A 70 26.58 -8.11 3.28
N CYS A 71 26.44 -8.49 4.56
CA CYS A 71 25.21 -8.39 5.32
C CYS A 71 25.02 -7.01 5.98
N CYS A 72 26.01 -6.47 6.68
CA CYS A 72 25.88 -5.21 7.42
C CYS A 72 27.23 -4.45 7.54
N PRO A 73 27.82 -4.00 6.43
CA PRO A 73 29.20 -3.47 6.35
C PRO A 73 29.52 -2.16 7.12
N GLY A 74 28.64 -1.67 7.97
CA GLY A 74 28.88 -0.49 8.80
C GLY A 74 28.31 -0.59 10.22
N ASN A 75 27.76 -1.75 10.60
CA ASN A 75 27.18 -1.93 11.92
C ASN A 75 28.26 -2.37 12.91
N GLN A 76 28.62 -1.46 13.81
CA GLN A 76 29.65 -1.69 14.83
C GLN A 76 29.03 -2.10 16.18
N HIS A 77 27.90 -1.48 16.55
CA HIS A 77 27.29 -1.66 17.88
C HIS A 77 26.01 -2.50 17.88
N ARG A 78 25.47 -2.83 16.70
CA ARG A 78 24.18 -3.50 16.52
C ARG A 78 24.30 -4.66 15.53
N GLY A 79 23.46 -5.68 15.70
CA GLY A 79 23.35 -6.75 14.71
C GLY A 79 22.52 -6.31 13.51
N ARG A 80 22.39 -7.18 12.51
CA ARG A 80 21.51 -6.92 11.37
C ARG A 80 20.06 -6.85 11.86
N GLY A 81 19.39 -5.75 11.55
CA GLY A 81 17.97 -5.54 11.85
C GLY A 81 17.09 -5.59 10.59
N LEU A 82 15.84 -6.03 10.75
CA LEU A 82 14.78 -6.03 9.74
C LEU A 82 13.55 -5.30 10.26
N LEU A 83 12.85 -4.61 9.36
CA LEU A 83 11.57 -4.00 9.65
C LEU A 83 10.48 -4.72 8.86
N ARG A 84 9.57 -5.37 9.58
CA ARG A 84 8.41 -6.04 8.99
C ARG A 84 7.19 -5.15 9.12
N THR A 85 6.44 -4.99 8.03
CA THR A 85 5.07 -4.45 8.10
C THR A 85 4.10 -5.60 8.21
N LYS A 86 3.22 -5.57 9.22
CA LYS A 86 2.07 -6.48 9.25
C LYS A 86 1.01 -5.95 8.30
N GLU A 87 0.70 -6.71 7.26
CA GLU A 87 -0.45 -6.37 6.44
C GLU A 87 -1.74 -6.61 7.22
N THR A 88 -2.65 -5.64 7.13
CA THR A 88 -3.98 -5.77 7.72
C THR A 88 -4.78 -6.81 6.95
N ALA A 89 -5.71 -7.51 7.62
CA ALA A 89 -6.59 -8.48 6.97
C ALA A 89 -7.32 -7.88 5.76
N ALA A 90 -7.75 -6.62 5.85
CA ALA A 90 -8.36 -5.88 4.75
C ALA A 90 -7.43 -5.73 3.53
N ARG A 91 -6.12 -5.50 3.74
CA ARG A 91 -5.14 -5.42 2.65
C ARG A 91 -4.90 -6.77 1.98
N ILE A 92 -4.83 -7.84 2.76
CA ILE A 92 -4.66 -9.21 2.27
C ILE A 92 -5.89 -9.60 1.44
N ALA A 93 -7.10 -9.43 1.99
CA ALA A 93 -8.35 -9.72 1.29
C ALA A 93 -8.50 -8.91 0.00
N PHE A 94 -8.13 -7.62 0.02
CA PHE A 94 -8.12 -6.79 -1.17
C PHE A 94 -7.15 -7.31 -2.24
N ARG A 95 -5.94 -7.71 -1.84
CA ARG A 95 -4.95 -8.27 -2.78
C ARG A 95 -5.42 -9.57 -3.39
N GLN A 96 -5.97 -10.48 -2.58
CA GLN A 96 -6.54 -11.75 -3.05
C GLN A 96 -7.68 -11.50 -4.04
N LYS A 97 -8.60 -10.59 -3.70
CA LYS A 97 -9.68 -10.17 -4.62
C LYS A 97 -9.13 -9.62 -5.93
N MET A 98 -8.13 -8.73 -5.89
CA MET A 98 -7.54 -8.13 -7.09
C MET A 98 -6.65 -9.08 -7.90
N ALA A 99 -6.27 -10.24 -7.34
CA ALA A 99 -5.57 -11.27 -8.08
C ALA A 99 -6.49 -12.00 -9.06
N THR A 100 -7.82 -11.98 -8.87
CA THR A 100 -8.75 -12.67 -9.76
C THR A 100 -8.88 -11.95 -11.12
N PRO A 101 -8.96 -12.70 -12.23
CA PRO A 101 -9.13 -12.11 -13.57
C PRO A 101 -10.39 -11.24 -13.68
N GLU A 102 -11.48 -11.65 -13.03
CA GLU A 102 -12.75 -10.94 -13.01
C GLU A 102 -12.63 -9.57 -12.36
N ALA A 103 -12.01 -9.50 -11.18
CA ALA A 103 -11.80 -8.23 -10.48
C ALA A 103 -10.91 -7.29 -11.29
N GLN A 104 -9.87 -7.81 -11.96
CA GLN A 104 -9.02 -7.01 -12.84
C GLN A 104 -9.78 -6.47 -14.05
N LYS A 105 -10.64 -7.29 -14.68
CA LYS A 105 -11.49 -6.85 -15.79
C LYS A 105 -12.45 -5.74 -15.34
N GLN A 106 -13.09 -5.90 -14.18
CA GLN A 106 -13.97 -4.88 -13.61
C GLN A 106 -13.19 -3.60 -13.27
N TYR A 107 -12.00 -3.73 -12.67
CA TYR A 107 -11.14 -2.59 -12.31
C TYR A 107 -10.73 -1.78 -13.54
N ARG A 108 -10.32 -2.45 -14.63
CA ARG A 108 -10.03 -1.80 -15.92
C ARG A 108 -11.22 -1.02 -16.46
N ARG A 109 -12.43 -1.58 -16.41
CA ARG A 109 -13.65 -0.87 -16.84
C ARG A 109 -13.95 0.34 -15.96
N ARG A 110 -13.80 0.20 -14.63
CA ARG A 110 -14.07 1.28 -13.67
C ARG A 110 -13.11 2.46 -13.84
N SER A 111 -11.84 2.22 -14.13
CA SER A 111 -10.85 3.30 -14.33
C SER A 111 -11.33 4.34 -15.36
N ARG A 112 -11.77 3.88 -16.54
CA ARG A 112 -12.29 4.74 -17.62
C ARG A 112 -13.52 5.56 -17.21
N VAL A 113 -14.44 4.96 -16.44
CA VAL A 113 -15.68 5.63 -16.02
C VAL A 113 -15.41 6.64 -14.91
N ILE A 114 -14.53 6.30 -13.97
CA ILE A 114 -14.22 7.12 -12.80
C ILE A 114 -13.42 8.36 -13.21
N GLU A 115 -12.49 8.23 -14.15
CA GLU A 115 -11.71 9.37 -14.66
C GLU A 115 -12.62 10.48 -15.20
N PHE A 116 -13.62 10.13 -16.00
CA PHE A 116 -14.59 11.09 -16.51
C PHE A 116 -15.41 11.74 -15.39
N CYS A 117 -15.93 10.94 -14.45
CA CYS A 117 -16.69 11.46 -13.31
C CYS A 117 -15.86 12.46 -12.48
N HIS A 118 -14.62 12.10 -12.14
CA HIS A 118 -13.71 12.99 -11.42
C HIS A 118 -13.38 14.27 -12.21
N ALA A 119 -13.13 14.15 -13.51
CA ALA A 119 -12.88 15.29 -14.38
C ALA A 119 -14.10 16.23 -14.44
N TRP A 120 -15.31 15.69 -14.51
CA TRP A 120 -16.55 16.45 -14.50
C TRP A 120 -16.76 17.18 -13.18
N ILE A 121 -16.62 16.49 -12.04
CA ILE A 121 -16.74 17.11 -10.71
C ILE A 121 -15.74 18.27 -10.58
N LYS A 122 -14.49 18.07 -10.99
CA LYS A 122 -13.46 19.12 -10.91
C LYS A 122 -13.64 20.28 -11.89
N SER A 123 -14.12 20.01 -13.10
CA SER A 123 -14.13 21.00 -14.19
C SER A 123 -15.48 21.64 -14.41
N LYS A 124 -16.58 20.90 -14.19
CA LYS A 124 -17.96 21.38 -14.36
C LYS A 124 -18.61 21.79 -13.03
N LEU A 125 -18.36 21.03 -11.96
CA LEU A 125 -18.84 21.42 -10.61
C LEU A 125 -17.83 22.30 -9.85
N GLY A 126 -16.63 22.49 -10.38
CA GLY A 126 -15.61 23.39 -9.81
C GLY A 126 -14.96 22.90 -8.51
N LEU A 127 -15.23 21.66 -8.08
CA LEU A 127 -14.71 21.12 -6.81
C LEU A 127 -13.23 20.71 -6.96
N ARG A 128 -12.34 21.71 -6.97
CA ARG A 128 -10.87 21.51 -7.02
C ARG A 128 -10.21 21.51 -5.65
N GLN A 129 -10.84 22.18 -4.69
CA GLN A 129 -10.41 22.26 -3.29
C GLN A 129 -11.66 22.18 -2.41
N PHE A 130 -11.51 21.63 -1.20
CA PHE A 130 -12.58 21.64 -0.21
C PHE A 130 -12.51 22.94 0.59
N HIS A 131 -13.66 23.53 0.89
CA HIS A 131 -13.73 24.78 1.65
C HIS A 131 -13.68 24.53 3.16
N LEU A 132 -14.26 23.42 3.61
CA LEU A 132 -14.34 23.05 5.01
C LEU A 132 -13.16 22.16 5.43
N ARG A 133 -12.85 22.21 6.73
CA ARG A 133 -11.80 21.39 7.36
C ARG A 133 -12.43 20.29 8.23
N GLY A 134 -11.79 19.13 8.24
CA GLY A 134 -12.22 17.95 8.99
C GLY A 134 -13.02 16.96 8.14
N LEU A 135 -12.81 15.67 8.40
CA LEU A 135 -13.31 14.58 7.55
C LEU A 135 -14.83 14.63 7.35
N VAL A 136 -15.59 14.88 8.41
CA VAL A 136 -17.07 14.91 8.36
C VAL A 136 -17.55 16.01 7.40
N LYS A 137 -17.02 17.23 7.54
CA LYS A 137 -17.43 18.37 6.71
C LYS A 137 -17.00 18.22 5.25
N VAL A 138 -15.77 17.75 5.02
CA VAL A 138 -15.26 17.43 3.67
C VAL A 138 -16.11 16.35 2.99
N GLN A 139 -16.54 15.32 3.74
CA GLN A 139 -17.44 14.29 3.23
C GLN A 139 -18.79 14.87 2.80
N MET A 140 -19.34 15.85 3.52
CA MET A 140 -20.58 16.51 3.12
C MET A 140 -20.43 17.26 1.80
N GLU A 141 -19.37 18.04 1.60
CA GLU A 141 -19.10 18.71 0.31
C GLU A 141 -18.99 17.71 -0.85
N MET A 142 -18.25 16.63 -0.65
CA MET A 142 -18.12 15.58 -1.66
C MET A 142 -19.45 14.88 -1.94
N LEU A 143 -20.27 14.66 -0.91
CA LEU A 143 -21.59 14.03 -1.04
C LEU A 143 -22.50 14.89 -1.92
N TRP A 144 -22.53 16.20 -1.68
CA TRP A 144 -23.29 17.14 -2.51
C TRP A 144 -22.82 17.14 -3.97
N ALA A 145 -21.51 17.18 -4.21
CA ALA A 145 -20.98 17.13 -5.58
C ALA A 145 -21.33 15.81 -6.29
N CYS A 146 -21.23 14.67 -5.60
CA CYS A 146 -21.65 13.37 -6.11
C CYS A 146 -23.16 13.34 -6.42
N LEU A 147 -23.99 13.88 -5.54
CA LEU A 147 -25.44 13.94 -5.73
C LEU A 147 -25.77 14.79 -6.97
N THR A 148 -25.19 15.98 -7.09
CA THR A 148 -25.39 16.86 -8.25
C THR A 148 -24.95 16.17 -9.54
N TYR A 149 -23.78 15.52 -9.55
CA TYR A 149 -23.33 14.76 -10.72
C TYR A 149 -24.33 13.65 -11.10
N ASN A 150 -24.76 12.85 -10.12
CA ASN A 150 -25.70 11.75 -10.36
C ASN A 150 -27.04 12.25 -10.91
N LEU A 151 -27.57 13.35 -10.36
CA LEU A 151 -28.80 13.97 -10.86
C LEU A 151 -28.65 14.48 -12.28
N GLN A 152 -27.54 15.15 -12.62
CA GLN A 152 -27.27 15.60 -13.99
C GLN A 152 -27.21 14.44 -14.98
N GLN A 153 -26.55 13.34 -14.63
CA GLN A 153 -26.51 12.15 -15.49
C GLN A 153 -27.88 11.50 -15.62
N TRP A 154 -28.65 11.41 -14.53
CA TRP A 154 -30.01 10.86 -14.56
C TRP A 154 -30.94 11.66 -15.47
N ILE A 155 -30.93 12.99 -15.36
CA ILE A 155 -31.70 13.88 -16.24
C ILE A 155 -31.27 13.69 -17.70
N ARG A 156 -29.95 13.67 -17.97
CA ARG A 156 -29.41 13.46 -19.32
C ARG A 156 -29.88 12.13 -19.92
N LEU A 157 -29.77 11.04 -19.17
CA LEU A 157 -30.19 9.71 -19.62
C LEU A 157 -31.69 9.63 -19.87
N ARG A 158 -32.51 10.22 -18.99
CA ARG A 158 -33.96 10.30 -19.19
C ARG A 158 -34.34 11.08 -20.45
N LYS A 159 -33.67 12.21 -20.73
CA LYS A 159 -33.89 12.98 -21.96
C LYS A 159 -33.53 12.18 -23.22
N LEU A 160 -32.44 11.41 -23.19
CA LEU A 160 -32.04 10.56 -24.32
C LEU A 160 -33.03 9.41 -24.56
N GLN A 161 -33.64 8.87 -23.51
CA GLN A 161 -34.68 7.83 -23.62
C GLN A 161 -36.02 8.36 -24.13
N ALA A 162 -36.30 9.65 -23.92
CA ALA A 162 -37.52 10.30 -24.38
C ALA A 162 -37.44 10.81 -25.84
N ALA A 163 -36.26 10.80 -26.45
CA ALA A 163 -36.12 11.11 -27.87
C ALA A 163 -36.63 9.91 -28.69
N PRO A 164 -37.59 10.08 -29.62
CA PRO A 164 -38.04 8.96 -30.45
C PRO A 164 -36.86 8.40 -31.24
N THR A 165 -36.72 7.08 -31.27
CA THR A 165 -35.85 6.38 -32.21
C THR A 165 -36.32 6.74 -33.62
N ALA A 166 -35.63 7.68 -34.26
CA ALA A 166 -35.78 7.91 -35.69
C ALA A 166 -35.48 6.58 -36.40
N GLY A 167 -36.48 6.09 -37.14
CA GLY A 167 -36.42 4.85 -37.92
C GLY A 167 -35.48 4.94 -39.10
#